data_AF-A0A0R3S7V9-F1
#
_entry.id   AF-A0A0R3S7V9-F1
#
_cell.length_a   1.000
_cell.length_b   1.000
_cell.length_c   1.000
_cell.angle_alpha   90.00
_cell.angle_beta   90.00
_cell.angle_gamma   90.00
#
_symmetry.space_group_name_H-M   'P 1'
#
loop_
_entity.id
_entity.type
_entity.pdbx_description
1 polymer ?
#
loop_
_entity_poly.entity_id
_entity_poly.type
_entity_poly.pdbx_seq_one_letter_code
_entity_poly.pdbx_strand_id
1 'polypeptide(L)'
;MIQLGLLMSLEGQVEPLPFDSVFNQRRIETVYKLGIGSYSEVYSFEGEDVAVKLTPFGGTVPFHNRPQVKILDMYMEVAATMEISNLRNVHNSGCKTENFVQLVNSSVLIGSLPKYLIDAKRKSNESIPVQYAEEDNFPDDQLWIAFEFNYGGESISNHWPSCPVARFSIFLQAALALAVGERRLELEHRDLHLGNVLIIRKGHSCIYTPPPSYINGVKYQPIGGPPVKIIDFAFARLQRADGSTLYVDMTEKCGRLRNESDTVSQMYTMMQNLIQWVI
;
A
#
# COMPACT_ATOMS: atom_id res chain seq x y z
N MET A 1 24.01 3.20 5.60
CA MET A 1 24.86 2.89 4.42
C MET A 1 24.50 1.53 3.83
N ILE A 2 24.86 0.38 4.42
CA ILE A 2 24.59 -0.95 3.81
C ILE A 2 23.10 -1.21 3.57
N GLN A 3 22.24 -0.97 4.57
CA GLN A 3 20.78 -1.18 4.45
C GLN A 3 20.15 -0.30 3.37
N LEU A 4 20.60 0.96 3.24
CA LEU A 4 20.13 1.86 2.20
C LEU A 4 20.57 1.38 0.81
N GLY A 5 21.81 0.87 0.69
CA GLY A 5 22.31 0.28 -0.55
C GLY A 5 21.48 -0.92 -1.01
N LEU A 6 21.05 -1.79 -0.08
CA LEU A 6 20.15 -2.92 -0.39
C LEU A 6 18.79 -2.46 -0.89
N LEU A 7 18.20 -1.44 -0.25
CA LEU A 7 16.95 -0.85 -0.71
C LEU A 7 17.10 -0.23 -2.11
N MET A 8 18.11 0.60 -2.33
CA MET A 8 18.36 1.22 -3.64
C MET A 8 18.64 0.17 -4.73
N SER A 9 19.26 -0.97 -4.39
CA SER A 9 19.50 -2.05 -5.34
C SER A 9 18.22 -2.73 -5.85
N LEU A 10 17.14 -2.75 -5.05
CA LEU A 10 15.84 -3.25 -5.51
C LEU A 10 15.28 -2.37 -6.65
N GLU A 11 15.53 -1.06 -6.54
CA GLU A 11 15.13 -0.04 -7.50
C GLU A 11 16.11 0.14 -8.66
N GLY A 12 17.24 -0.59 -8.66
CA GLY A 12 18.32 -0.38 -9.62
C GLY A 12 19.02 0.98 -9.49
N GLN A 13 18.89 1.65 -8.34
CA GLN A 13 19.51 2.94 -8.04
C GLN A 13 20.91 2.78 -7.42
N VAL A 14 21.82 3.66 -7.81
CA VAL A 14 23.16 3.79 -7.18
C VAL A 14 23.15 4.91 -6.13
N GLU A 15 22.31 5.92 -6.32
CA GLU A 15 22.09 7.05 -5.42
C GLU A 15 20.61 7.41 -5.33
N PRO A 16 20.17 8.04 -4.22
CA PRO A 16 18.82 8.60 -4.12
C PRO A 16 18.59 9.67 -5.20
N LEU A 17 17.37 9.74 -5.73
CA LEU A 17 17.03 10.67 -6.79
C LEU A 17 16.42 11.98 -6.24
N PRO A 18 16.57 13.11 -6.94
CA PRO A 18 15.78 14.30 -6.66
C PRO A 18 14.28 14.07 -6.93
N PHE A 19 13.42 14.90 -6.31
CA PHE A 19 11.97 14.79 -6.47
C PHE A 19 11.47 14.95 -7.92
N ASP A 20 12.19 15.70 -8.76
CA ASP A 20 11.83 15.92 -10.17
C ASP A 20 11.91 14.64 -11.03
N SER A 21 12.57 13.58 -10.54
CA SER A 21 12.58 12.27 -11.19
C SER A 21 11.19 11.61 -11.21
N VAL A 22 10.35 11.91 -10.22
CA VAL A 22 8.96 11.44 -10.11
C VAL A 22 7.97 12.56 -10.43
N PHE A 23 8.27 13.78 -10.00
CA PHE A 23 7.43 14.97 -10.13
C PHE A 23 8.00 15.92 -11.18
N ASN A 24 7.95 15.52 -12.46
CA ASN A 24 8.33 16.41 -13.56
C ASN A 24 7.43 17.66 -13.64
N GLN A 25 7.80 18.64 -14.46
CA GLN A 25 7.08 19.92 -14.58
C GLN A 25 5.58 19.77 -14.82
N ARG A 26 5.16 18.85 -15.71
CA ARG A 26 3.74 18.60 -15.98
C ARG A 26 3.03 18.08 -14.73
N ARG A 27 3.62 17.10 -14.04
CA ARG A 27 3.07 16.52 -12.80
C ARG A 27 2.98 17.55 -11.68
N ILE A 28 3.97 18.44 -11.54
CA ILE A 28 3.95 19.54 -10.56
C ILE A 28 2.73 20.46 -10.79
N GLU A 29 2.40 20.77 -12.04
CA GLU A 29 1.28 21.67 -12.38
C GLU A 29 -0.09 21.04 -12.11
N THR A 30 -0.18 19.72 -12.19
CA THR A 30 -1.44 18.96 -12.08
C THR A 30 -1.56 18.15 -10.79
N VAL A 31 -0.61 18.27 -9.85
CA VAL A 31 -0.59 17.46 -8.63
C VAL A 31 -1.72 17.85 -7.70
N TYR A 32 -2.43 16.84 -7.21
CA TYR A 32 -3.43 17.01 -6.17
C TYR A 32 -3.29 15.92 -5.11
N LYS A 33 -3.81 16.22 -3.92
CA LYS A 33 -3.82 15.29 -2.80
C LYS A 33 -4.86 14.21 -3.05
N LEU A 34 -4.44 12.94 -3.04
CA LEU A 34 -5.34 11.82 -3.28
C LEU A 34 -5.83 11.14 -2.00
N GLY A 35 -4.98 11.05 -0.98
CA GLY A 35 -5.35 10.38 0.27
C GLY A 35 -4.22 10.37 1.28
N ILE A 36 -4.51 9.92 2.50
CA ILE A 36 -3.58 9.94 3.63
C ILE A 36 -3.38 8.54 4.22
N GLY A 37 -2.13 8.19 4.51
CA GLY A 37 -1.75 6.97 5.22
C GLY A 37 -1.12 7.28 6.58
N SER A 38 -0.94 6.24 7.41
CA SER A 38 -0.30 6.44 8.72
C SER A 38 1.13 6.93 8.65
N TYR A 39 1.88 6.51 7.62
CA TYR A 39 3.28 6.88 7.40
C TYR A 39 3.50 7.60 6.08
N SER A 40 2.44 7.92 5.33
CA SER A 40 2.59 8.40 3.96
C SER A 40 1.56 9.45 3.59
N GLU A 41 1.94 10.30 2.64
CA GLU A 41 1.00 11.09 1.86
C GLU A 41 0.81 10.46 0.48
N VAL A 42 -0.43 10.36 0.00
CA VAL A 42 -0.73 9.92 -1.37
C VAL A 42 -1.15 11.10 -2.24
N TYR A 43 -0.54 11.20 -3.41
CA TYR A 43 -0.80 12.22 -4.44
C TYR A 43 -1.21 11.57 -5.76
N SER A 44 -1.82 12.34 -6.64
CA SER A 44 -2.14 11.97 -8.01
C SER A 44 -2.03 13.19 -8.92
N PHE A 45 -2.16 13.00 -10.24
CA PHE A 45 -2.00 14.04 -11.24
C PHE A 45 -3.22 14.10 -12.16
N GLU A 46 -3.73 15.29 -12.43
CA GLU A 46 -4.86 15.45 -13.37
C GLU A 46 -4.51 14.85 -14.75
N GLY A 47 -5.35 13.93 -15.22
CA GLY A 47 -5.16 13.27 -16.51
C GLY A 47 -4.19 12.07 -16.50
N GLU A 48 -3.73 11.61 -15.33
CA GLU A 48 -2.99 10.35 -15.17
C GLU A 48 -3.75 9.38 -14.26
N ASP A 49 -3.73 8.08 -14.60
CA ASP A 49 -4.27 7.00 -13.75
C ASP A 49 -3.18 6.45 -12.81
N VAL A 50 -2.50 7.33 -12.06
CA VAL A 50 -1.39 7.00 -11.17
C VAL A 50 -1.60 7.57 -9.77
N ALA A 51 -1.31 6.78 -8.74
CA ALA A 51 -1.24 7.22 -7.35
C ALA A 51 0.20 7.12 -6.84
N VAL A 52 0.75 8.21 -6.30
CA VAL A 52 2.09 8.27 -5.72
C VAL A 52 1.99 8.26 -4.20
N LYS A 53 2.33 7.14 -3.56
CA LYS A 53 2.47 7.05 -2.08
C LYS A 53 3.89 7.48 -1.71
N LEU A 54 3.99 8.63 -1.05
CA LEU A 54 5.25 9.23 -0.60
C LEU A 54 5.42 9.00 0.91
N THR A 55 6.49 8.33 1.31
CA THR A 55 6.76 7.95 2.71
C THR A 55 8.16 8.39 3.12
N PRO A 56 8.32 9.25 4.15
CA PRO A 56 9.64 9.56 4.69
C PRO A 56 10.16 8.37 5.51
N PHE A 57 11.45 8.08 5.38
CA PHE A 57 12.08 6.99 6.11
C PHE A 57 13.51 7.33 6.52
N GLY A 58 14.00 6.69 7.59
CA GLY A 58 15.39 6.81 8.02
C GLY A 58 15.82 8.17 8.60
N GLY A 59 14.95 9.18 8.61
CA GLY A 59 15.19 10.50 9.19
C GLY A 59 14.72 10.63 10.64
N THR A 60 15.09 11.75 11.27
CA THR A 60 14.77 12.05 12.67
C THR A 60 13.55 12.95 12.86
N VAL A 61 13.11 13.64 11.80
CA VAL A 61 11.94 14.53 11.83
C VAL A 61 10.68 13.66 11.92
N PRO A 62 9.84 13.80 12.96
CA PRO A 62 8.60 13.04 13.04
C PRO A 62 7.69 13.32 11.85
N PHE A 63 7.01 12.29 11.36
CA PHE A 63 5.99 12.42 10.32
C PHE A 63 4.65 11.95 10.90
N HIS A 64 3.60 12.77 10.77
CA HIS A 64 2.28 12.50 11.39
C HIS A 64 2.37 12.22 12.90
N ASN A 65 3.25 12.95 13.60
CA ASN A 65 3.54 12.79 15.03
C ASN A 65 4.06 11.39 15.40
N ARG A 66 4.79 10.74 14.48
CA ARG A 66 5.37 9.40 14.66
C ARG A 66 6.83 9.36 14.19
N PRO A 67 7.67 8.47 14.74
CA PRO A 67 8.96 8.17 14.15
C PRO A 67 8.80 7.70 12.71
N GLN A 68 9.75 8.06 11.85
CA GLN A 68 9.76 7.60 10.47
C GLN A 68 10.00 6.09 10.38
N VAL A 69 9.63 5.51 9.25
CA VAL A 69 9.87 4.09 8.95
C VAL A 69 11.39 3.84 8.96
N LYS A 70 11.82 2.72 9.57
CA LYS A 70 13.23 2.33 9.55
C LYS A 70 13.63 1.89 8.14
N ILE A 71 14.89 2.08 7.76
CA ILE A 71 15.38 1.70 6.43
C ILE A 71 15.12 0.20 6.13
N LEU A 72 15.30 -0.67 7.12
CA LEU A 72 15.04 -2.10 6.95
C LEU A 72 13.55 -2.41 6.75
N ASP A 73 12.66 -1.77 7.51
CA ASP A 73 11.21 -1.98 7.36
C ASP A 73 10.73 -1.44 6.00
N MET A 74 11.35 -0.35 5.53
CA MET A 74 11.09 0.19 4.18
C MET A 74 11.55 -0.79 3.08
N TYR A 75 12.74 -1.39 3.23
CA TYR A 75 13.18 -2.47 2.35
C TYR A 75 12.16 -3.62 2.29
N MET A 76 11.61 -4.02 3.45
CA MET A 76 10.61 -5.09 3.50
C MET A 76 9.33 -4.72 2.76
N GLU A 77 8.81 -3.51 2.95
CA GLU A 77 7.60 -3.02 2.25
C GLU A 77 7.81 -2.97 0.73
N VAL A 78 8.95 -2.43 0.28
CA VAL A 78 9.31 -2.34 -1.14
C VAL A 78 9.40 -3.71 -1.77
N ALA A 79 10.21 -4.60 -1.19
CA ALA A 79 10.38 -5.96 -1.70
C ALA A 79 9.05 -6.73 -1.71
N ALA A 80 8.23 -6.61 -0.64
CA ALA A 80 6.93 -7.28 -0.59
C ALA A 80 5.98 -6.75 -1.66
N THR A 81 5.95 -5.42 -1.86
CA THR A 81 5.11 -4.77 -2.88
C THR A 81 5.48 -5.22 -4.29
N MET A 82 6.78 -5.38 -4.59
CA MET A 82 7.24 -5.90 -5.88
C MET A 82 6.78 -7.35 -6.12
N GLU A 83 6.96 -8.25 -5.13
CA GLU A 83 6.56 -9.65 -5.23
C GLU A 83 5.03 -9.80 -5.40
N ILE A 84 4.25 -9.02 -4.64
CA ILE A 84 2.79 -9.03 -4.71
C ILE A 84 2.30 -8.46 -6.05
N SER A 85 2.91 -7.38 -6.55
CA SER A 85 2.58 -6.80 -7.87
C SER A 85 2.77 -7.82 -9.00
N ASN A 86 3.74 -8.74 -8.87
CA ASN A 86 4.01 -9.80 -9.84
C ASN A 86 2.96 -10.93 -9.87
N LEU A 87 2.04 -11.01 -8.90
CA LEU A 87 0.97 -12.02 -8.87
C LEU A 87 -0.03 -11.92 -10.05
N ARG A 88 -0.01 -10.81 -10.79
CA ARG A 88 -0.81 -10.62 -12.00
C ARG A 88 -0.20 -11.23 -13.27
N ASN A 89 1.14 -11.28 -13.35
CA ASN A 89 1.89 -11.47 -14.60
C ASN A 89 2.85 -12.65 -14.50
N VAL A 90 2.31 -13.86 -14.46
CA VAL A 90 3.15 -15.06 -14.60
C VAL A 90 2.58 -15.91 -15.73
N HIS A 91 3.24 -15.84 -16.89
CA HIS A 91 3.03 -16.81 -17.95
C HIS A 91 3.13 -18.21 -17.35
N ASN A 92 2.09 -19.03 -17.55
CA ASN A 92 2.01 -20.41 -17.06
C ASN A 92 1.87 -20.61 -15.54
N SER A 93 1.55 -19.59 -14.72
CA SER A 93 1.11 -19.90 -13.35
C SER A 93 -0.37 -20.33 -13.35
N GLY A 94 -0.65 -21.46 -12.71
CA GLY A 94 -2.02 -21.83 -12.35
C GLY A 94 -2.64 -20.91 -11.28
N CYS A 95 -1.84 -20.04 -10.66
CA CYS A 95 -2.26 -19.13 -9.59
C CYS A 95 -1.93 -17.68 -9.94
N LYS A 96 -2.95 -16.84 -10.24
CA LYS A 96 -2.79 -15.42 -10.55
C LYS A 96 -4.04 -14.60 -10.23
N THR A 97 -3.86 -13.31 -9.95
CA THR A 97 -4.95 -12.37 -9.67
C THR A 97 -4.55 -10.95 -10.07
N GLU A 98 -5.53 -10.13 -10.45
CA GLU A 98 -5.35 -8.69 -10.67
C GLU A 98 -5.85 -7.86 -9.48
N ASN A 99 -6.30 -8.48 -8.40
CA ASN A 99 -6.98 -7.78 -7.30
C ASN A 99 -6.04 -7.19 -6.25
N PHE A 100 -4.72 -7.27 -6.44
CA PHE A 100 -3.75 -6.41 -5.75
C PHE A 100 -3.45 -5.16 -6.59
N VAL A 101 -3.11 -4.06 -5.93
CA VAL A 101 -2.64 -2.86 -6.63
C VAL A 101 -1.35 -3.16 -7.40
N GLN A 102 -1.22 -2.57 -8.58
CA GLN A 102 -0.02 -2.72 -9.40
C GLN A 102 0.97 -1.63 -9.05
N LEU A 103 2.16 -2.03 -8.61
CA LEU A 103 3.34 -1.18 -8.62
C LEU A 103 3.78 -0.96 -10.06
N VAL A 104 3.78 0.31 -10.49
CA VAL A 104 4.32 0.76 -11.78
C VAL A 104 5.82 0.99 -11.64
N ASN A 105 6.21 1.68 -10.58
CA ASN A 105 7.58 2.01 -10.27
C ASN A 105 7.72 2.31 -8.78
N SER A 106 8.94 2.21 -8.25
CA SER A 106 9.30 2.79 -6.96
C SER A 106 10.63 3.51 -7.08
N SER A 107 10.90 4.47 -6.19
CA SER A 107 12.15 5.22 -6.20
C SER A 107 12.46 5.76 -4.82
N VAL A 108 13.71 5.58 -4.39
CA VAL A 108 14.29 6.28 -3.25
C VAL A 108 14.66 7.69 -3.69
N LEU A 109 14.07 8.68 -3.03
CA LEU A 109 14.30 10.10 -3.25
C LEU A 109 15.07 10.72 -2.08
N ILE A 110 15.70 11.87 -2.33
CA ILE A 110 16.34 12.71 -1.32
C ILE A 110 15.95 14.18 -1.51
N GLY A 111 15.72 14.89 -0.40
CA GLY A 111 15.44 16.32 -0.42
C GLY A 111 14.43 16.75 0.65
N SER A 112 14.39 18.06 0.89
CA SER A 112 13.32 18.70 1.65
C SER A 112 11.98 18.53 0.93
N LEU A 113 10.86 18.53 1.69
CA LEU A 113 9.53 18.35 1.12
C LEU A 113 9.19 19.53 0.20
N PRO A 114 8.95 19.30 -1.10
CA PRO A 114 8.76 20.41 -2.04
C PRO A 114 7.48 21.20 -1.78
N LYS A 115 7.56 22.52 -1.98
CA LYS A 115 6.45 23.45 -1.79
C LYS A 115 5.17 23.07 -2.54
N TYR A 116 5.27 22.52 -3.75
CA TYR A 116 4.09 22.13 -4.54
C TYR A 116 3.31 20.97 -3.89
N LEU A 117 3.98 20.05 -3.17
CA LEU A 117 3.30 18.97 -2.43
C LEU A 117 2.62 19.49 -1.16
N ILE A 118 3.26 20.45 -0.48
CA ILE A 118 2.69 21.16 0.66
C ILE A 118 1.45 21.95 0.22
N ASP A 119 1.55 22.71 -0.87
CA ASP A 119 0.44 23.51 -1.40
C ASP A 119 -0.71 22.59 -1.88
N ALA A 120 -0.41 21.45 -2.51
CA ALA A 120 -1.42 20.45 -2.88
C ALA A 120 -2.12 19.81 -1.67
N LYS A 121 -1.38 19.52 -0.60
CA LYS A 121 -1.93 19.06 0.69
C LYS A 121 -2.87 20.11 1.29
N ARG A 122 -2.46 21.39 1.32
CA ARG A 122 -3.27 22.50 1.90
C ARG A 122 -4.53 22.83 1.10
N LYS A 123 -4.51 22.64 -0.22
CA LYS A 123 -5.70 22.83 -1.07
C LYS A 123 -6.71 21.69 -0.95
N SER A 124 -6.30 20.57 -0.35
CA SER A 124 -7.13 19.39 -0.21
C SER A 124 -8.29 19.60 0.77
N ASN A 125 -9.42 18.97 0.49
CA ASN A 125 -10.51 18.81 1.45
C ASN A 125 -10.37 17.52 2.29
N GLU A 126 -9.28 16.77 2.12
CA GLU A 126 -8.99 15.56 2.90
C GLU A 126 -8.89 15.93 4.38
N SER A 127 -9.71 15.29 5.21
CA SER A 127 -9.65 15.50 6.66
C SER A 127 -8.36 14.90 7.20
N ILE A 128 -7.46 15.75 7.68
CA ILE A 128 -6.26 15.31 8.40
C ILE A 128 -6.69 14.89 9.80
N PRO A 129 -6.42 13.65 10.24
CA PRO A 129 -6.69 13.23 11.61
C PRO A 129 -6.04 14.20 12.61
N VAL A 130 -6.78 14.61 13.64
CA VAL A 130 -6.33 15.60 14.66
C VAL A 130 -4.99 15.21 15.30
N GLN A 131 -4.70 13.91 15.36
CA GLN A 131 -3.46 13.36 15.92
C GLN A 131 -2.22 13.54 15.03
N TYR A 132 -2.38 13.92 13.75
CA TYR A 132 -1.27 14.12 12.84
C TYR A 132 -0.84 15.59 12.90
N ALA A 133 0.38 15.83 13.39
CA ALA A 133 1.00 17.14 13.34
C ALA A 133 1.37 17.49 11.89
N GLU A 134 1.10 18.74 11.49
CA GLU A 134 1.63 19.32 10.24
C GLU A 134 3.10 19.69 10.43
N GLU A 135 3.98 18.69 10.39
CA GLU A 135 5.41 18.92 10.20
C GLU A 135 5.71 18.80 8.70
N ASP A 136 6.02 19.92 8.07
CA ASP A 136 6.38 20.01 6.65
C ASP A 136 7.87 20.38 6.48
N ASN A 137 8.60 20.70 7.56
CA ASN A 137 9.99 21.14 7.50
C ASN A 137 10.94 19.94 7.62
N PHE A 138 11.25 19.33 6.48
CA PHE A 138 12.25 18.27 6.36
C PHE A 138 13.60 18.84 5.91
N PRO A 139 14.73 18.30 6.41
CA PRO A 139 16.06 18.71 5.96
C PRO A 139 16.33 18.25 4.52
N ASP A 140 17.33 18.84 3.87
CA ASP A 140 17.69 18.53 2.48
C ASP A 140 18.27 17.11 2.30
N ASP A 141 18.71 16.47 3.37
CA ASP A 141 19.18 15.08 3.37
C ASP A 141 18.08 14.06 3.74
N GLN A 142 16.83 14.49 3.87
CA GLN A 142 15.68 13.61 4.15
C GLN A 142 15.48 12.61 3.00
N LEU A 143 15.37 11.33 3.35
CA LEU A 143 15.06 10.25 2.41
C LEU A 143 13.56 9.99 2.32
N TRP A 144 13.09 9.70 1.12
CA TRP A 144 11.70 9.34 0.85
C TRP A 144 11.64 8.12 -0.05
N ILE A 145 10.62 7.29 0.09
CA ILE A 145 10.24 6.36 -0.98
C ILE A 145 9.02 6.94 -1.67
N ALA A 146 9.04 6.92 -3.00
CA ALA A 146 7.87 7.18 -3.82
C ALA A 146 7.46 5.86 -4.46
N PHE A 147 6.29 5.33 -4.09
CA PHE A 147 5.65 4.23 -4.81
C PHE A 147 4.67 4.80 -5.83
N GLU A 148 4.88 4.51 -7.11
CA GLU A 148 3.94 4.81 -8.18
C GLU A 148 3.08 3.59 -8.43
N PHE A 149 1.79 3.70 -8.11
CA PHE A 149 0.79 2.67 -8.33
C PHE A 149 -0.17 3.06 -9.44
N ASN A 150 -0.73 2.09 -10.15
CA ASN A 150 -1.93 2.37 -10.95
C ASN A 150 -3.06 2.81 -10.03
N TYR A 151 -3.87 3.77 -10.49
CA TYR A 151 -5.02 4.25 -9.73
C TYR A 151 -6.00 3.10 -9.42
N GLY A 152 -6.20 2.84 -8.11
CA GLY A 152 -7.00 1.72 -7.61
C GLY A 152 -8.46 2.06 -7.29
N GLY A 153 -8.86 3.33 -7.42
CA GLY A 153 -10.16 3.82 -7.00
C GLY A 153 -10.18 4.35 -5.57
N GLU A 154 -11.36 4.35 -4.96
CA GLU A 154 -11.59 4.90 -3.61
C GLU A 154 -11.68 3.79 -2.56
N SER A 155 -11.24 4.09 -1.34
CA SER A 155 -11.37 3.17 -0.21
C SER A 155 -12.83 2.88 0.12
N ILE A 156 -13.14 1.61 0.41
CA ILE A 156 -14.49 1.22 0.87
C ILE A 156 -14.82 1.75 2.27
N SER A 157 -13.84 2.26 3.03
CA SER A 157 -14.10 3.04 4.26
C SER A 157 -14.84 4.33 3.99
N ASN A 158 -14.56 4.96 2.83
CA ASN A 158 -15.17 6.23 2.42
C ASN A 158 -16.47 5.97 1.66
N HIS A 159 -16.55 4.85 0.94
CA HIS A 159 -17.73 4.50 0.16
C HIS A 159 -18.08 3.01 0.25
N TRP A 160 -19.05 2.69 1.10
CA TRP A 160 -19.63 1.36 1.17
C TRP A 160 -20.77 1.21 0.14
N PRO A 161 -20.69 0.29 -0.85
CA PRO A 161 -21.74 0.15 -1.86
C PRO A 161 -23.11 -0.18 -1.24
N SER A 162 -24.21 0.37 -1.78
CA SER A 162 -25.57 0.03 -1.31
C SER A 162 -26.02 -1.39 -1.73
N CYS A 163 -25.54 -1.86 -2.88
CA CYS A 163 -25.92 -3.13 -3.49
C CYS A 163 -25.34 -4.35 -2.73
N PRO A 164 -26.18 -5.26 -2.21
CA PRO A 164 -25.69 -6.47 -1.52
C PRO A 164 -24.82 -7.37 -2.39
N VAL A 165 -25.16 -7.49 -3.68
CA VAL A 165 -24.39 -8.26 -4.67
C VAL A 165 -22.98 -7.68 -4.81
N ALA A 166 -22.86 -6.35 -4.88
CA ALA A 166 -21.56 -5.68 -4.96
C ALA A 166 -20.73 -5.89 -3.69
N ARG A 167 -21.34 -5.82 -2.50
CA ARG A 167 -20.65 -6.09 -1.22
C ARG A 167 -20.10 -7.52 -1.16
N PHE A 168 -20.91 -8.49 -1.58
CA PHE A 168 -20.48 -9.88 -1.60
C PHE A 168 -19.40 -10.12 -2.68
N SER A 169 -19.50 -9.45 -3.83
CA SER A 169 -18.45 -9.47 -4.86
C SER A 169 -17.12 -8.92 -4.34
N ILE A 170 -17.13 -7.80 -3.60
CA ILE A 170 -15.93 -7.20 -3.00
C ILE A 170 -15.25 -8.19 -2.05
N PHE A 171 -16.04 -8.82 -1.17
CA PHE A 171 -15.54 -9.86 -0.26
C PHE A 171 -14.90 -11.02 -1.03
N LEU A 172 -15.59 -11.57 -2.04
CA LEU A 172 -15.08 -12.69 -2.83
C LEU A 172 -13.80 -12.32 -3.59
N GLN A 173 -13.74 -11.13 -4.19
CA GLN A 173 -12.54 -10.64 -4.87
C GLN A 173 -11.35 -10.54 -3.91
N ALA A 174 -11.55 -9.97 -2.72
CA ALA A 174 -10.49 -9.87 -1.72
C ALA A 174 -10.03 -11.25 -1.22
N ALA A 175 -10.97 -12.15 -0.91
CA ALA A 175 -10.66 -13.51 -0.47
C ALA A 175 -9.90 -14.32 -1.54
N LEU A 176 -10.31 -14.22 -2.80
CA LEU A 176 -9.61 -14.89 -3.92
C LEU A 176 -8.21 -14.30 -4.15
N ALA A 177 -8.05 -12.99 -4.01
CA ALA A 177 -6.74 -12.35 -4.10
C ALA A 177 -5.78 -12.87 -3.03
N LEU A 178 -6.24 -12.90 -1.78
CA LEU A 178 -5.49 -13.46 -0.65
C LEU A 178 -5.15 -14.93 -0.89
N ALA A 179 -6.11 -15.75 -1.33
CA ALA A 179 -5.85 -17.16 -1.64
C ALA A 179 -4.77 -17.34 -2.73
N VAL A 180 -4.72 -16.47 -3.74
CA VAL A 180 -3.60 -16.47 -4.71
C VAL A 180 -2.28 -16.09 -4.04
N GLY A 181 -2.28 -15.06 -3.20
CA GLY A 181 -1.11 -14.63 -2.43
C GLY A 181 -0.57 -15.72 -1.50
N GLU A 182 -1.45 -16.37 -0.73
CA GLU A 182 -1.14 -17.50 0.15
C GLU A 182 -0.50 -18.65 -0.64
N ARG A 183 -1.06 -19.00 -1.80
CA ARG A 183 -0.57 -20.11 -2.63
C ARG A 183 0.77 -19.84 -3.28
N ARG A 184 1.07 -18.58 -3.59
CA ARG A 184 2.26 -18.19 -4.37
C ARG A 184 3.41 -17.73 -3.49
N LEU A 185 3.09 -17.10 -2.37
CA LEU A 185 4.04 -16.36 -1.54
C LEU A 185 3.85 -16.65 -0.04
N GLU A 186 2.97 -17.57 0.36
CA GLU A 186 2.56 -17.72 1.77
C GLU A 186 2.20 -16.36 2.40
N LEU A 187 1.49 -15.53 1.62
CA LEU A 187 1.20 -14.14 1.97
C LEU A 187 0.26 -14.06 3.17
N GLU A 188 0.63 -13.21 4.12
CA GLU A 188 -0.23 -12.66 5.15
C GLU A 188 -0.22 -11.13 5.03
N HIS A 189 -1.37 -10.49 4.81
CA HIS A 189 -1.41 -9.02 4.69
C HIS A 189 -1.22 -8.31 6.04
N ARG A 190 -1.77 -8.87 7.11
CA ARG A 190 -1.63 -8.42 8.51
C ARG A 190 -2.15 -7.00 8.84
N ASP A 191 -2.75 -6.29 7.89
CA ASP A 191 -3.37 -4.98 8.12
C ASP A 191 -4.49 -4.67 7.10
N LEU A 192 -5.28 -5.68 6.73
CA LEU A 192 -6.33 -5.53 5.71
C LEU A 192 -7.63 -4.96 6.30
N HIS A 193 -7.58 -3.70 6.74
CA HIS A 193 -8.78 -2.96 7.14
C HIS A 193 -9.51 -2.37 5.92
N LEU A 194 -10.73 -1.84 6.13
CA LEU A 194 -11.54 -1.26 5.05
C LEU A 194 -10.83 -0.13 4.28
N GLY A 195 -9.91 0.60 4.93
CA GLY A 195 -9.02 1.59 4.30
C GLY A 195 -8.11 1.04 3.19
N ASN A 196 -7.78 -0.26 3.25
CA ASN A 196 -6.80 -0.93 2.38
C ASN A 196 -7.46 -1.75 1.27
N VAL A 197 -8.77 -1.56 1.07
CA VAL A 197 -9.53 -2.17 -0.01
C VAL A 197 -10.15 -1.05 -0.84
N LEU A 198 -9.61 -0.85 -2.05
CA LEU A 198 -10.09 0.14 -2.99
C LEU A 198 -11.08 -0.45 -3.98
N ILE A 199 -12.03 0.36 -4.44
CA ILE A 199 -12.98 0.01 -5.51
C ILE A 199 -12.97 1.07 -6.60
N ILE A 200 -12.93 0.62 -7.85
CA ILE A 200 -13.05 1.51 -9.02
C ILE A 200 -14.54 1.71 -9.33
N ARG A 201 -15.00 2.97 -9.27
CA ARG A 201 -16.38 3.35 -9.56
C ARG A 201 -16.50 4.04 -10.92
N LYS A 202 -17.34 3.48 -11.79
CA LYS A 202 -17.90 4.04 -13.05
C LYS A 202 -19.41 3.75 -13.12
N GLY A 203 -20.22 4.37 -12.26
CA GLY A 203 -21.70 4.20 -12.26
C GLY A 203 -22.27 3.19 -11.24
N HIS A 204 -23.28 2.40 -11.63
CA HIS A 204 -24.00 1.48 -10.74
C HIS A 204 -23.13 0.31 -10.26
N SER A 205 -23.00 0.13 -8.94
CA SER A 205 -22.07 -0.80 -8.30
C SER A 205 -22.24 -2.29 -8.67
N CYS A 206 -23.42 -2.76 -9.09
CA CYS A 206 -23.64 -4.19 -9.32
C CYS A 206 -23.32 -4.68 -10.75
N ILE A 207 -23.06 -3.78 -11.73
CA ILE A 207 -23.08 -4.15 -13.17
C ILE A 207 -21.68 -4.50 -13.71
N TYR A 208 -20.63 -4.25 -12.94
CA TYR A 208 -19.26 -4.56 -13.36
C TYR A 208 -19.03 -6.06 -13.44
N THR A 209 -18.20 -6.44 -14.41
CA THR A 209 -17.59 -7.76 -14.44
C THR A 209 -16.20 -7.65 -13.80
N PRO A 210 -16.00 -8.14 -12.57
CA PRO A 210 -14.70 -8.10 -11.92
C PRO A 210 -13.70 -9.04 -12.62
N PRO A 211 -12.38 -8.79 -12.52
CA PRO A 211 -11.39 -9.69 -13.08
C PRO A 211 -11.47 -11.07 -12.40
N PRO A 212 -11.21 -12.16 -13.14
CA PRO A 212 -11.11 -13.48 -12.54
C PRO A 212 -9.82 -13.63 -11.74
N SER A 213 -9.84 -14.52 -10.76
CA SER A 213 -8.64 -15.08 -10.14
C SER A 213 -8.48 -16.53 -10.57
N TYR A 214 -7.25 -16.99 -10.70
CA TYR A 214 -6.92 -18.38 -11.02
C TYR A 214 -6.22 -18.98 -9.82
N ILE A 215 -6.62 -20.17 -9.39
CA ILE A 215 -5.98 -20.93 -8.32
C ILE A 215 -5.83 -22.37 -8.80
N ASN A 216 -4.60 -22.87 -8.83
CA ASN A 216 -4.25 -24.21 -9.33
C ASN A 216 -4.83 -24.54 -10.71
N GLY A 217 -4.87 -23.55 -11.61
CA GLY A 217 -5.40 -23.68 -12.97
C GLY A 217 -6.92 -23.52 -13.09
N VAL A 218 -7.64 -23.46 -11.97
CA VAL A 218 -9.09 -23.26 -11.95
C VAL A 218 -9.40 -21.77 -11.99
N LYS A 219 -10.27 -21.36 -12.93
CA LYS A 219 -10.77 -19.99 -13.03
C LYS A 219 -11.91 -19.76 -12.05
N TYR A 220 -11.75 -18.80 -11.16
CA TYR A 220 -12.79 -18.29 -10.28
C TYR A 220 -13.23 -16.92 -10.77
N GLN A 221 -14.48 -16.83 -11.20
CA GLN A 221 -15.11 -15.60 -11.66
C GLN A 221 -16.06 -15.09 -10.57
N PRO A 222 -15.74 -13.97 -9.89
CA PRO A 222 -16.65 -13.39 -8.90
C PRO A 222 -17.94 -12.89 -9.56
N ILE A 223 -19.00 -12.80 -8.76
CA ILE A 223 -20.29 -12.21 -9.17
C ILE A 223 -20.14 -10.70 -9.45
N GLY A 224 -21.16 -10.08 -10.05
CA GLY A 224 -21.13 -8.66 -10.42
C GLY A 224 -20.84 -7.70 -9.25
N GLY A 225 -19.89 -6.79 -9.44
CA GLY A 225 -19.43 -5.85 -8.41
C GLY A 225 -18.18 -5.09 -8.83
N PRO A 226 -17.92 -3.90 -8.27
CA PRO A 226 -16.81 -3.05 -8.71
C PRO A 226 -15.47 -3.79 -8.56
N PRO A 227 -14.50 -3.59 -9.47
CA PRO A 227 -13.18 -4.18 -9.34
C PRO A 227 -12.49 -3.74 -8.05
N VAL A 228 -11.97 -4.71 -7.30
CA VAL A 228 -11.24 -4.50 -6.05
C VAL A 228 -9.74 -4.39 -6.30
N LYS A 229 -9.07 -3.48 -5.57
CA LYS A 229 -7.62 -3.45 -5.39
C LYS A 229 -7.27 -3.44 -3.91
N ILE A 230 -6.53 -4.45 -3.47
CA ILE A 230 -5.90 -4.48 -2.14
C ILE A 230 -4.59 -3.67 -2.20
N ILE A 231 -4.37 -2.81 -1.21
CA ILE A 231 -3.22 -1.90 -1.09
C ILE A 231 -2.53 -2.04 0.27
N ASP A 232 -1.38 -1.38 0.40
CA ASP A 232 -0.63 -1.16 1.64
C ASP A 232 -0.06 -2.43 2.30
N PHE A 233 1.14 -2.80 1.86
CA PHE A 233 1.83 -4.02 2.31
C PHE A 233 2.90 -3.75 3.37
N ALA A 234 2.84 -2.60 4.05
CA ALA A 234 3.82 -2.19 5.06
C ALA A 234 4.02 -3.22 6.19
N PHE A 235 2.99 -4.03 6.48
CA PHE A 235 3.05 -5.08 7.51
C PHE A 235 2.95 -6.49 6.96
N ALA A 236 2.99 -6.66 5.64
CA ALA A 236 2.84 -7.96 5.02
C ALA A 236 3.99 -8.91 5.44
N ARG A 237 3.67 -10.19 5.52
CA ARG A 237 4.65 -11.28 5.58
C ARG A 237 4.50 -12.16 4.37
N LEU A 238 5.61 -12.54 3.75
CA LEU A 238 5.61 -13.47 2.64
C LEU A 238 6.94 -14.20 2.51
N GLN A 239 6.93 -15.34 1.83
CA GLN A 239 8.10 -16.11 1.44
C GLN A 239 8.37 -15.89 -0.06
N ARG A 240 9.62 -15.56 -0.39
CA ARG A 240 10.10 -15.38 -1.76
C ARG A 240 10.48 -16.71 -2.40
N ALA A 241 10.65 -16.72 -3.71
CA ALA A 241 11.04 -17.91 -4.46
C ALA A 241 12.42 -18.47 -4.07
N ASP A 242 13.31 -17.64 -3.51
CA ASP A 242 14.61 -18.05 -2.97
C ASP A 242 14.54 -18.65 -1.55
N GLY A 243 13.32 -18.76 -0.98
CA GLY A 243 13.07 -19.27 0.36
C GLY A 243 13.22 -18.24 1.48
N SER A 244 13.65 -17.01 1.19
CA SER A 244 13.74 -15.95 2.19
C SER A 244 12.34 -15.45 2.61
N THR A 245 12.18 -15.11 3.88
CA THR A 245 10.92 -14.55 4.41
C THR A 245 11.06 -13.05 4.61
N LEU A 246 10.17 -12.29 3.99
CA LEU A 246 10.01 -10.86 4.22
C LEU A 246 8.92 -10.65 5.27
N TYR A 247 9.19 -9.84 6.29
CA TYR A 247 8.19 -9.38 7.25
C TYR A 247 8.71 -8.18 8.04
N VAL A 248 7.79 -7.39 8.57
CA VAL A 248 8.08 -6.37 9.59
C VAL A 248 7.72 -6.93 10.96
N ASP A 249 8.60 -6.73 11.94
CA ASP A 249 8.32 -7.06 13.33
C ASP A 249 7.30 -6.06 13.91
N MET A 250 6.08 -6.55 14.15
CA MET A 250 4.99 -5.73 14.69
C MET A 250 4.90 -5.78 16.22
N THR A 251 5.86 -6.38 16.93
CA THR A 251 5.80 -6.59 18.39
C THR A 251 5.52 -5.29 19.15
N GLU A 252 6.22 -4.21 18.79
CA GLU A 252 6.04 -2.89 19.41
C GLU A 252 4.67 -2.28 19.07
N LYS A 253 4.28 -2.28 17.79
CA LYS A 253 2.99 -1.73 17.32
C LYS A 253 1.82 -2.42 18.01
N CYS A 254 1.75 -3.74 17.91
CA CYS A 254 0.70 -4.51 18.55
C CYS A 254 0.75 -4.39 20.07
N GLY A 255 1.94 -4.18 20.66
CA GLY A 255 2.09 -3.89 22.07
C GLY A 255 1.35 -2.64 22.55
N ARG A 256 1.27 -1.61 21.71
CA ARG A 256 0.54 -0.36 22.00
C ARG A 256 -0.98 -0.53 21.90
N LEU A 257 -1.45 -1.45 21.05
CA LEU A 257 -2.87 -1.67 20.74
C LEU A 257 -3.56 -2.71 21.64
N ARG A 258 -2.80 -3.42 22.50
CA ARG A 258 -3.27 -4.58 23.29
C ARG A 258 -4.50 -4.31 24.19
N ASN A 259 -4.83 -3.06 24.46
CA ASN A 259 -5.96 -2.68 25.33
C ASN A 259 -7.02 -1.85 24.59
N GLU A 260 -6.89 -1.65 23.28
CA GLU A 260 -7.87 -0.92 22.49
C GLU A 260 -9.02 -1.86 22.11
N SER A 261 -10.25 -1.32 22.19
CA SER A 261 -11.48 -2.10 22.02
C SER A 261 -12.05 -2.05 20.60
N ASP A 262 -11.48 -1.26 19.71
CA ASP A 262 -11.93 -1.23 18.33
C ASP A 262 -11.58 -2.53 17.59
N THR A 263 -12.35 -2.84 16.55
CA THR A 263 -12.24 -4.10 15.82
C THR A 263 -10.85 -4.32 15.23
N VAL A 264 -10.17 -3.27 14.77
CA VAL A 264 -8.84 -3.40 14.14
C VAL A 264 -7.81 -3.78 15.20
N SER A 265 -7.82 -3.11 16.36
CA SER A 265 -6.94 -3.45 17.50
C SER A 265 -7.17 -4.86 18.05
N GLN A 266 -8.43 -5.32 18.08
CA GLN A 266 -8.74 -6.70 18.43
C GLN A 266 -8.12 -7.70 17.44
N MET A 267 -8.15 -7.42 16.13
CA MET A 267 -7.53 -8.29 15.12
C MET A 267 -6.01 -8.38 15.30
N TYR A 268 -5.32 -7.27 15.62
CA TYR A 268 -3.89 -7.31 15.96
C TYR A 268 -3.61 -8.19 17.17
N THR A 269 -4.44 -8.09 18.21
CA THR A 269 -4.32 -8.93 19.41
C THR A 269 -4.54 -10.41 19.08
N MET A 270 -5.55 -10.72 18.26
CA MET A 270 -5.82 -12.09 17.81
C MET A 270 -4.64 -12.67 17.01
N MET A 271 -4.07 -11.90 16.08
CA MET A 271 -2.88 -12.33 15.32
C MET A 271 -1.69 -12.65 16.23
N GLN A 272 -1.44 -11.84 17.27
CA GLN A 272 -0.37 -12.12 18.24
C GLN A 272 -0.61 -13.42 19.02
N ASN A 273 -1.86 -13.64 19.44
CA ASN A 273 -2.20 -14.82 20.23
C ASN A 273 -2.04 -16.12 19.43
N LEU A 274 -2.30 -16.11 18.12
CA LEU A 274 -2.12 -17.29 17.26
C LEU A 274 -0.67 -17.78 17.21
N ILE A 275 0.31 -16.89 17.40
CA ILE A 275 1.75 -17.25 17.41
C ILE A 275 2.12 -18.01 18.70
N GLN A 276 1.43 -17.75 19.81
CA GLN A 276 1.73 -18.39 21.10
C GLN A 276 1.33 -19.88 21.17
N TRP A 277 0.54 -20.37 20.22
CA TRP A 277 0.08 -21.77 20.16
C TRP A 277 0.91 -22.67 19.22
N VAL A 278 1.97 -22.13 18.60
CA VAL A 278 2.81 -22.83 17.60
C VAL A 278 4.24 -23.08 18.12
N ILE A 279 4.50 -22.82 19.40
CA ILE A 279 5.76 -23.16 20.12
C ILE A 279 5.44 -24.21 21.18
#